data_AF-A0A2L1UCK2-F1
#
_entry.id   AF-A0A2L1UCK2-F1
#
_cell.length_a   1.000
_cell.length_b   1.000
_cell.length_c   1.000
_cell.angle_alpha   90.00
_cell.angle_beta   90.00
_cell.angle_gamma   90.00
#
_symmetry.space_group_name_H-M   'P 1'
#
loop_
_entity.id
_entity.type
_entity.pdbx_description
1 polymer ?
#
loop_
_entity_poly.entity_id
_entity_poly.type
_entity_poly.pdbx_seq_one_letter_code
_entity_poly.pdbx_strand_id
1 'polypeptide(L)'
;MKALLIPWAKLAGKYLTKGTIELEEQLKKSLVSAGTSKYRLPMDLQLFAGRGKFKFSNNNLPRDPGELIKSGWKDVTPEGMEKNTKSREYLDPETGMKVRFDPGKQGANGFEGKDHYHIVNPNSTGKGDYYLDANGKPVPKGSKASHILP
;
A
#
# COMPACT_ATOMS: atom_id res chain seq x y z
N MET A 1 32.92 -36.76 35.98
CA MET A 1 32.08 -35.56 36.12
C MET A 1 30.78 -35.79 35.36
N LYS A 2 29.66 -35.36 35.96
CA LYS A 2 28.28 -35.63 35.57
C LYS A 2 27.84 -34.84 34.33
N ALA A 3 26.87 -35.43 33.63
CA ALA A 3 26.33 -35.09 32.32
C ALA A 3 25.65 -33.73 32.20
N LEU A 4 25.44 -33.26 30.96
CA LEU A 4 24.12 -32.86 30.48
C LEU A 4 24.07 -32.92 28.94
N LEU A 5 23.53 -34.03 28.46
CA LEU A 5 23.03 -34.22 27.11
C LEU A 5 21.81 -33.29 26.97
N ILE A 6 21.87 -32.26 26.11
CA ILE A 6 20.71 -31.41 25.84
C ILE A 6 19.94 -32.01 24.66
N PRO A 7 18.66 -32.39 24.83
CA PRO A 7 17.85 -32.96 23.77
C PRO A 7 17.41 -31.89 22.76
N TRP A 8 17.35 -32.33 21.52
CA TRP A 8 16.96 -31.65 20.28
C TRP A 8 15.67 -30.82 20.39
N ALA A 9 15.68 -29.59 19.85
CA ALA A 9 14.48 -28.95 19.34
C ALA A 9 14.42 -29.17 17.82
N LYS A 10 13.58 -30.12 17.40
CA LYS A 10 13.32 -30.44 15.99
C LYS A 10 12.10 -29.63 15.56
N LEU A 11 12.32 -28.52 14.85
CA LEU A 11 11.31 -27.92 13.98
C LEU A 11 11.91 -27.87 12.56
N ALA A 12 11.28 -28.59 11.65
CA ALA A 12 11.41 -28.45 10.19
C ALA A 12 12.83 -28.27 9.61
N GLY A 13 13.70 -29.26 9.80
CA GLY A 13 14.65 -29.69 8.77
C GLY A 13 15.60 -28.65 8.13
N LYS A 14 16.09 -27.64 8.86
CA LYS A 14 17.23 -26.81 8.41
C LYS A 14 18.16 -26.50 9.59
N TYR A 15 19.45 -26.78 9.44
CA TYR A 15 20.48 -26.35 10.38
C TYR A 15 20.64 -24.83 10.25
N LEU A 16 20.27 -24.08 11.30
CA LEU A 16 20.46 -22.63 11.34
C LEU A 16 21.92 -22.32 11.70
N THR A 17 22.58 -21.54 10.84
CA THR A 17 23.96 -21.07 11.04
C THR A 17 24.02 -20.00 12.13
N LYS A 18 25.16 -19.90 12.85
CA LYS A 18 25.35 -18.99 14.00
C LYS A 18 24.91 -17.53 13.76
N GLY A 19 25.04 -17.01 12.54
CA GLY A 19 24.61 -15.65 12.19
C GLY A 19 23.09 -15.40 12.25
N THR A 20 22.26 -16.44 12.12
CA THR A 20 20.79 -16.30 12.17
C THR A 20 20.27 -16.13 13.59
N ILE A 21 20.95 -16.75 14.56
CA ILE A 21 20.57 -16.70 15.99
C ILE A 21 20.92 -15.32 16.57
N GLU A 22 22.03 -14.73 16.13
CA GLU A 22 22.50 -13.42 16.57
C GLU A 22 21.57 -12.28 16.11
N LEU A 23 20.99 -12.40 14.91
CA LEU A 23 19.98 -11.48 14.39
C LEU A 23 18.65 -11.55 15.17
N GLU A 24 18.19 -12.75 15.56
CA GLU A 24 16.97 -12.89 16.37
C GLU A 24 17.15 -12.33 17.79
N GLU A 25 18.34 -12.48 18.37
CA GLU A 25 18.62 -11.95 19.71
C GLU A 25 18.71 -10.41 19.71
N GLN A 26 19.32 -9.84 18.67
CA GLN A 26 19.34 -8.38 18.46
C GLN A 26 17.94 -7.82 18.18
N LEU A 27 17.11 -8.53 17.41
CA LEU A 27 15.73 -8.15 17.14
C LEU A 27 14.86 -8.17 18.40
N LYS A 28 15.01 -9.19 19.26
CA LYS A 28 14.30 -9.27 20.54
C LYS A 28 14.73 -8.17 21.52
N LYS A 29 16.03 -7.84 21.60
CA LYS A 29 16.53 -6.74 22.44
C LYS A 29 16.01 -5.37 21.95
N SER A 30 15.90 -5.17 20.64
CA SER A 30 15.33 -3.95 20.05
C SER A 30 13.84 -3.78 20.42
N LEU A 31 13.04 -4.84 20.28
CA LEU A 31 11.61 -4.86 20.60
C LEU A 31 11.31 -4.60 22.10
N VAL A 32 12.19 -5.04 23.00
CA VAL A 32 12.06 -4.78 24.44
C VAL A 32 12.39 -3.32 24.77
N SER A 33 13.31 -2.67 24.05
CA SER A 33 13.65 -1.27 24.28
C SER A 33 12.60 -0.28 23.76
N ALA A 34 11.81 -0.68 22.76
CA ALA A 34 10.83 0.20 22.10
C ALA A 34 9.45 0.27 22.78
N GLY A 35 9.21 -0.50 23.85
CA GLY A 35 7.97 -0.40 24.65
C GLY A 35 6.66 -0.66 23.90
N THR A 36 6.69 -1.30 22.72
CA THR A 36 5.50 -1.52 21.90
C THR A 36 4.74 -2.76 22.36
N SER A 37 3.59 -2.50 22.99
CA SER A 37 2.54 -3.46 23.28
C SER A 37 2.13 -4.27 22.05
N LYS A 38 1.66 -5.48 22.33
CA LYS A 38 1.17 -6.51 21.42
C LYS A 38 0.19 -5.91 20.41
N TYR A 39 0.29 -6.32 19.15
CA TYR A 39 -0.57 -5.95 17.99
C TYR A 39 -0.20 -4.70 17.15
N ARG A 40 1.04 -4.58 16.67
CA ARG A 40 1.33 -4.10 15.30
C ARG A 40 2.77 -4.42 14.96
N LEU A 41 3.01 -5.28 13.95
CA LEU A 41 4.35 -5.42 13.39
C LEU A 41 4.68 -4.07 12.70
N PRO A 42 5.87 -3.51 12.94
CA PRO A 42 6.29 -2.30 12.24
C PRO A 42 6.54 -2.69 10.77
N MET A 43 6.04 -1.87 9.82
CA MET A 43 6.01 -2.20 8.37
C MET A 43 7.40 -2.45 7.77
N ASP A 44 8.44 -2.11 8.51
CA ASP A 44 9.86 -2.21 8.23
C ASP A 44 10.37 -3.66 8.12
N LEU A 45 9.61 -4.68 8.51
CA LEU A 45 9.97 -6.09 8.30
C LEU A 45 9.41 -6.73 7.01
N GLN A 46 8.66 -5.98 6.18
CA GLN A 46 8.37 -6.41 4.80
C GLN A 46 9.51 -6.03 3.83
N LEU A 47 10.57 -5.38 4.31
CA LEU A 47 11.60 -4.76 3.48
C LEU A 47 12.68 -5.73 2.91
N PHE A 48 12.65 -7.02 3.23
CA PHE A 48 13.71 -7.97 2.81
C PHE A 48 13.28 -8.98 1.73
N ALA A 49 12.15 -8.77 1.05
CA ALA A 49 11.78 -9.57 -0.12
C ALA A 49 11.41 -8.66 -1.30
N GLY A 50 12.43 -8.17 -2.02
CA GLY A 50 12.29 -7.63 -3.37
C GLY A 50 11.89 -6.16 -3.45
N ARG A 51 12.88 -5.26 -3.43
CA ARG A 51 12.72 -3.86 -3.89
C ARG A 51 12.43 -3.84 -5.39
N GLY A 52 11.19 -4.08 -5.78
CA GLY A 52 10.61 -3.45 -6.97
C GLY A 52 10.45 -1.97 -6.65
N LYS A 53 10.99 -1.08 -7.47
CA LYS A 53 10.65 0.35 -7.37
C LYS A 53 9.12 0.46 -7.47
N PHE A 54 8.47 1.14 -6.53
CA PHE A 54 7.03 1.42 -6.60
C PHE A 54 6.73 1.99 -7.99
N LYS A 55 6.11 1.18 -8.87
CA LYS A 55 5.95 1.50 -10.29
C LYS A 55 5.10 2.75 -10.48
N PHE A 56 4.16 2.96 -9.58
CA PHE A 56 3.18 4.04 -9.63
C PHE A 56 3.21 4.87 -8.35
N SER A 57 2.94 6.16 -8.50
CA SER A 57 2.89 7.14 -7.41
C SER A 57 1.92 8.28 -7.76
N ASN A 58 1.76 9.27 -6.87
CA ASN A 58 0.74 10.31 -7.02
C ASN A 58 0.80 11.11 -8.33
N ASN A 59 1.96 11.21 -8.97
CA ASN A 59 2.16 11.95 -10.22
C ASN A 59 2.55 11.04 -11.41
N ASN A 60 2.44 9.72 -11.22
CA ASN A 60 2.82 8.71 -12.21
C ASN A 60 1.83 7.54 -12.10
N LEU A 61 0.58 7.80 -12.48
CA LEU A 61 -0.46 6.77 -12.61
C LEU A 61 -0.63 6.44 -14.09
N PRO A 62 -0.92 5.17 -14.44
CA PRO A 62 -0.97 4.76 -15.84
C PRO A 62 -2.24 5.27 -16.53
N ARG A 63 -2.16 5.55 -17.83
CA ARG A 63 -3.35 5.86 -18.64
C ARG A 63 -4.35 4.70 -18.66
N ASP A 64 -3.87 3.47 -18.80
CA ASP A 64 -4.69 2.27 -18.68
C ASP A 64 -4.70 1.79 -17.21
N PRO A 65 -5.83 1.88 -16.48
CA PRO A 65 -5.91 1.39 -15.10
C PRO A 65 -5.67 -0.13 -15.00
N GLY A 66 -5.81 -0.89 -16.10
CA GLY A 66 -5.45 -2.30 -16.15
C GLY A 66 -3.97 -2.56 -15.85
N GLU A 67 -3.09 -1.58 -16.02
CA GLU A 67 -1.70 -1.68 -15.60
C GLU A 67 -1.51 -1.76 -14.08
N LEU A 68 -2.42 -1.16 -13.29
CA LEU A 68 -2.38 -1.27 -11.83
C LEU A 68 -2.55 -2.73 -11.42
N ILE A 69 -3.54 -3.42 -12.00
CA ILE A 69 -3.80 -4.85 -11.75
C ILE A 69 -2.61 -5.70 -12.19
N LYS A 70 -2.06 -5.44 -13.39
CA LYS A 70 -0.84 -6.14 -13.88
C LYS A 70 0.37 -5.92 -12.96
N SER A 71 0.41 -4.80 -12.23
CA SER A 71 1.45 -4.49 -11.25
C SER A 71 1.17 -5.01 -9.83
N GLY A 72 0.08 -5.77 -9.63
CA GLY A 72 -0.24 -6.38 -8.34
C GLY A 72 -1.20 -5.58 -7.46
N TRP A 73 -1.75 -4.46 -7.96
CA TRP A 73 -2.81 -3.75 -7.25
C TRP A 73 -4.10 -4.56 -7.25
N LYS A 74 -4.94 -4.32 -6.24
CA LYS A 74 -6.22 -4.99 -6.07
C LYS A 74 -7.35 -4.10 -6.57
N ASP A 75 -8.25 -4.66 -7.37
CA ASP A 75 -9.55 -4.05 -7.62
C ASP A 75 -10.39 -4.16 -6.34
N VAL A 76 -10.79 -3.01 -5.80
CA VAL A 76 -11.62 -2.87 -4.61
C VAL A 76 -12.90 -2.09 -4.92
N THR A 77 -13.30 -2.06 -6.20
CA THR A 77 -14.51 -1.39 -6.66
C THR A 77 -15.74 -1.96 -5.93
N PRO A 78 -16.57 -1.13 -5.26
CA PRO A 78 -17.80 -1.60 -4.66
C PRO A 78 -18.80 -2.12 -5.70
N GLU A 79 -19.54 -3.20 -5.38
CA GLU A 79 -20.45 -3.90 -6.31
C GLU A 79 -21.54 -2.99 -6.96
N GLY A 80 -21.89 -1.88 -6.30
CA GLY A 80 -22.83 -0.88 -6.84
C GLY A 80 -22.18 0.22 -7.68
N MET A 81 -20.87 0.46 -7.56
CA MET A 81 -20.20 1.54 -8.28
C MET A 81 -20.07 1.22 -9.77
N GLU A 82 -19.66 0.01 -10.10
CA GLU A 82 -19.50 -0.45 -11.48
C GLU A 82 -20.84 -0.50 -12.25
N LYS A 83 -21.95 -0.76 -11.55
CA LYS A 83 -23.29 -0.77 -12.16
C LYS A 83 -23.80 0.63 -12.47
N ASN A 84 -23.49 1.61 -11.60
CA ASN A 84 -24.00 2.98 -11.72
C ASN A 84 -23.06 3.92 -12.48
N THR A 85 -21.77 3.56 -12.56
CA THR A 85 -20.71 4.39 -13.15
C THR A 85 -19.66 3.51 -13.81
N LYS A 86 -18.89 4.05 -14.75
CA LYS A 86 -17.71 3.36 -15.30
C LYS A 86 -16.47 3.47 -14.41
N SER A 87 -16.60 4.06 -13.22
CA SER A 87 -15.51 4.29 -12.28
C SER A 87 -15.02 2.99 -11.66
N ARG A 88 -13.74 2.96 -11.27
CA ARG A 88 -13.10 1.83 -10.58
C ARG A 88 -12.27 2.31 -9.41
N GLU A 89 -12.13 1.49 -8.37
CA GLU A 89 -11.24 1.76 -7.24
C GLU A 89 -10.17 0.69 -7.12
N TYR A 90 -8.93 1.11 -6.90
CA TYR A 90 -7.77 0.22 -6.78
C TYR A 90 -7.01 0.52 -5.50
N LEU A 91 -6.49 -0.55 -4.89
CA LEU A 91 -5.64 -0.49 -3.70
C LEU A 91 -4.28 -1.09 -4.01
N ASP A 92 -3.23 -0.32 -3.79
CA ASP A 92 -1.87 -0.82 -3.70
C ASP A 92 -1.69 -1.55 -2.37
N PRO A 93 -1.50 -2.89 -2.36
CA PRO A 93 -1.29 -3.63 -1.12
C PRO A 93 0.05 -3.33 -0.45
N GLU A 94 1.04 -2.81 -1.17
CA GLU A 94 2.38 -2.54 -0.64
C GLU A 94 2.42 -1.20 0.11
N THR A 95 1.81 -0.16 -0.47
CA THR A 95 1.83 1.19 0.12
C THR A 95 0.57 1.55 0.89
N GLY A 96 -0.53 0.83 0.67
CA GLY A 96 -1.87 1.21 1.14
C GLY A 96 -2.48 2.37 0.34
N MET A 97 -1.86 2.80 -0.77
CA MET A 97 -2.41 3.86 -1.62
C MET A 97 -3.71 3.38 -2.28
N LYS A 98 -4.78 4.13 -2.06
CA LYS A 98 -6.08 3.89 -2.69
C LYS A 98 -6.34 4.96 -3.74
N VAL A 99 -6.66 4.54 -4.96
CA VAL A 99 -7.01 5.44 -6.06
C VAL A 99 -8.38 5.08 -6.63
N ARG A 100 -9.06 6.09 -7.13
CA ARG A 100 -10.27 5.95 -7.94
C ARG A 100 -9.97 6.42 -9.35
N PHE A 101 -10.28 5.61 -10.34
CA PHE A 101 -10.25 5.96 -11.75
C PHE A 101 -11.65 6.38 -12.19
N ASP A 102 -11.75 7.53 -12.83
CA ASP A 102 -12.98 8.06 -13.42
C ASP A 102 -12.78 8.22 -14.94
N PRO A 103 -13.44 7.40 -15.77
CA PRO A 103 -13.37 7.54 -17.21
C PRO A 103 -14.01 8.84 -17.69
N GLY A 104 -13.39 9.46 -18.68
CA GLY A 104 -13.91 10.62 -19.37
C GLY A 104 -15.21 10.31 -20.11
N LYS A 105 -16.15 11.26 -20.09
CA LYS A 105 -17.39 11.21 -20.86
C LYS A 105 -17.20 11.98 -22.16
N GLN A 106 -17.35 11.29 -23.29
CA GLN A 106 -17.23 11.90 -24.60
C GLN A 106 -18.18 13.10 -24.75
N GLY A 107 -17.64 14.25 -25.15
CA GLY A 107 -18.39 15.50 -25.30
C GLY A 107 -18.57 16.33 -24.03
N ALA A 108 -18.12 15.84 -22.86
CA ALA A 108 -18.11 16.62 -21.63
C ALA A 108 -16.92 17.61 -21.60
N ASN A 109 -17.12 18.75 -20.94
CA ASN A 109 -16.09 19.77 -20.79
C ASN A 109 -15.22 19.52 -19.54
N GLY A 110 -14.01 20.08 -19.52
CA GLY A 110 -13.12 20.03 -18.35
C GLY A 110 -12.58 18.64 -18.04
N PHE A 111 -12.42 18.32 -16.75
CA PHE A 111 -11.94 17.01 -16.30
C PHE A 111 -12.96 15.89 -16.54
N GLU A 112 -14.25 16.20 -16.58
CA GLU A 112 -15.29 15.19 -16.86
C GLU A 112 -15.16 14.60 -18.27
N GLY A 113 -14.56 15.35 -19.21
CA GLY A 113 -14.27 14.86 -20.56
C GLY A 113 -12.97 14.05 -20.70
N LYS A 114 -12.21 13.87 -19.61
CA LYS A 114 -10.89 13.23 -19.63
C LYS A 114 -10.83 12.12 -18.61
N ASP A 115 -10.14 11.03 -18.96
CA ASP A 115 -9.77 10.03 -17.98
C ASP A 115 -8.87 10.67 -16.92
N HIS A 116 -9.20 10.45 -15.65
CA HIS A 116 -8.43 10.97 -14.53
C HIS A 116 -8.54 10.07 -13.31
N TYR A 117 -7.63 10.29 -12.37
CA TYR A 117 -7.61 9.63 -11.09
C TYR A 117 -7.91 10.62 -9.95
N HIS A 118 -8.42 10.06 -8.86
CA HIS A 118 -8.41 10.67 -7.54
C HIS A 118 -7.63 9.76 -6.59
N ILE A 119 -6.75 10.34 -5.77
CA ILE A 119 -6.00 9.61 -4.77
C ILE A 119 -6.65 9.88 -3.42
N VAL A 120 -7.10 8.83 -2.73
CA VAL A 120 -7.76 8.96 -1.43
C VAL A 120 -6.74 9.36 -0.38
N ASN A 121 -7.04 10.39 0.41
CA ASN A 121 -6.24 10.70 1.59
C ASN A 121 -6.57 9.68 2.70
N PRO A 122 -5.63 8.80 3.10
CA PRO A 122 -5.88 7.80 4.13
C PRO A 122 -6.15 8.42 5.51
N ASN A 123 -5.76 9.68 5.71
CA ASN A 123 -5.95 10.43 6.94
C ASN A 123 -7.10 11.46 6.83
N SER A 124 -7.96 11.34 5.81
CA SER A 124 -9.07 12.29 5.64
C SER A 124 -9.99 12.30 6.86
N THR A 125 -10.31 13.50 7.31
CA THR A 125 -11.29 13.77 8.37
C THR A 125 -12.64 14.22 7.82
N GLY A 126 -12.71 14.60 6.54
CA GLY A 126 -13.96 14.96 5.89
C GLY A 126 -13.80 15.38 4.43
N LYS A 127 -14.75 16.18 3.92
CA LYS A 127 -14.73 16.59 2.51
C LYS A 127 -13.63 17.62 2.19
N GLY A 128 -13.11 18.33 3.19
CA GLY A 128 -12.09 19.36 3.04
C GLY A 128 -10.69 18.83 2.75
N ASP A 129 -10.46 17.55 3.01
CA ASP A 129 -9.15 16.89 2.90
C ASP A 129 -9.26 15.50 2.27
N TYR A 130 -10.33 15.25 1.51
CA TYR A 130 -10.72 13.90 1.10
C TYR A 130 -9.74 13.23 0.14
N TYR A 131 -9.07 14.03 -0.70
CA TYR A 131 -8.13 13.54 -1.70
C TYR A 131 -6.73 14.11 -1.47
N LEU A 132 -5.75 13.51 -2.15
CA LEU A 132 -4.41 14.04 -2.30
C LEU A 132 -4.24 14.64 -3.70
N ASP A 133 -3.45 15.70 -3.81
CA ASP A 133 -2.96 16.20 -5.10
C ASP A 133 -1.75 15.39 -5.61
N ALA A 134 -1.22 15.77 -6.77
CA ALA A 134 -0.07 15.11 -7.41
C ALA A 134 1.20 15.13 -6.55
N ASN A 135 1.30 16.04 -5.58
CA ASN A 135 2.42 16.15 -4.64
C ASN A 135 2.15 15.46 -3.30
N GLY A 136 0.99 14.82 -3.13
CA GLY A 136 0.59 14.18 -1.89
C GLY A 136 0.01 15.13 -0.84
N LYS A 137 -0.38 16.36 -1.22
CA LYS A 137 -0.99 17.30 -0.27
C LYS A 137 -2.51 17.06 -0.17
N PRO A 138 -3.10 17.07 1.04
CA PRO A 138 -4.54 16.97 1.20
C PRO A 138 -5.26 18.13 0.50
N VAL A 139 -6.31 17.80 -0.24
CA VAL A 139 -7.15 18.76 -0.96
C VAL A 139 -8.63 18.42 -0.83
N PRO A 140 -9.53 19.42 -0.92
CA PRO A 140 -10.96 19.18 -0.85
C PRO A 140 -11.47 18.32 -2.01
N LYS A 141 -12.54 17.57 -1.74
CA LYS A 141 -13.31 16.86 -2.76
C LYS A 141 -13.86 17.84 -3.80
N GLY A 142 -13.65 17.54 -5.08
CA GLY A 142 -14.11 18.36 -6.21
C GLY A 142 -13.17 19.53 -6.55
N SER A 143 -12.06 19.69 -5.83
CA SER A 143 -11.03 20.67 -6.20
C SER A 143 -10.36 20.29 -7.53
N LYS A 144 -9.90 21.29 -8.29
CA LYS A 144 -9.15 21.03 -9.53
C LYS A 144 -7.90 20.18 -9.26
N ALA A 145 -7.21 20.44 -8.15
CA ALA A 145 -6.00 19.74 -7.75
C ALA A 145 -6.22 18.26 -7.40
N SER A 146 -7.44 17.84 -7.05
CA SER A 146 -7.72 16.42 -6.79
C SER A 146 -7.78 15.57 -8.07
N HIS A 147 -7.85 16.18 -9.26
CA HIS A 147 -7.93 15.45 -10.54
C HIS A 147 -6.52 15.23 -11.07
N ILE A 148 -6.05 13.99 -10.99
CA ILE A 148 -4.73 13.59 -11.45
C ILE A 148 -4.86 13.03 -12.86
N LEU A 149 -4.26 13.72 -13.83
CA LEU A 149 -4.21 13.23 -15.20
C LEU A 149 -3.09 12.17 -15.33
N PRO A 150 -3.34 11.05 -16.02
CA PRO A 150 -2.31 10.05 -16.33
C PRO A 150 -1.40 10.47 -17.50
#